data_AF-A0A6M0F5C5-F1
#
_entry.id   AF-A0A6M0F5C5-F1
#
_cell.length_a   1.000
_cell.length_b   1.000
_cell.length_c   1.000
_cell.angle_alpha   90.00
_cell.angle_beta   90.00
_cell.angle_gamma   90.00
#
_symmetry.space_group_name_H-M   'P 1'
#
loop_
_entity.id
_entity.type
_entity.pdbx_description
1 polymer ?
#
loop_
_entity_poly.entity_id
_entity_poly.type
_entity_poly.pdbx_seq_one_letter_code
_entity_poly.pdbx_strand_id
1 'polypeptide(L)'
;MPTDDDLYDLINDLDRQSYKAYKQIQGRYSFPGFVLLIDYVQGDPFASPSRLRVQVPQVSQQGKAIAGFPPELYQNRSRNIALCDYLTRQFEQVANDLRGKRGSGKSGLIAIASPGQEVLERTSVLVSDERVEARFVVGLPAQGRSILGRQAAELLCDDIADLVEKALFYRNLNARAIKRHVETVEDSDWLRQQLTAQNLVAFVPNGAILPRESGVSDKPLGANAGDNVKGVKDLKDSVVPFQSPKSLEVSFNRPNAGSVPRMG
;
A
#
# COMPACT_ATOMS: atom_id res chain seq x y z
N MET A 1 26.82 10.07 -3.60
CA MET A 1 25.65 10.01 -2.70
C MET A 1 26.05 9.10 -1.57
N PRO A 2 25.83 9.48 -0.30
CA PRO A 2 26.06 8.57 0.83
C PRO A 2 25.34 7.24 0.62
N THR A 3 25.90 6.16 1.15
CA THR A 3 25.40 4.79 1.11
C THR A 3 24.56 4.46 2.34
N ASP A 4 23.98 3.28 2.36
CA ASP A 4 23.36 2.67 3.54
C ASP A 4 24.37 2.43 4.67
N ASP A 5 25.61 2.05 4.36
CA ASP A 5 26.69 1.94 5.34
C ASP A 5 27.00 3.32 5.99
N ASP A 6 27.09 4.38 5.18
CA ASP A 6 27.29 5.74 5.69
C ASP A 6 26.14 6.19 6.62
N LEU A 7 24.91 5.79 6.31
CA LEU A 7 23.74 6.05 7.16
C LEU A 7 23.80 5.25 8.46
N TYR A 8 24.19 3.97 8.36
CA TYR A 8 24.33 3.07 9.49
C TYR A 8 25.36 3.60 10.50
N ASP A 9 26.54 3.98 10.03
CA ASP A 9 27.61 4.54 10.85
C ASP A 9 27.16 5.85 11.51
N LEU A 10 26.57 6.75 10.72
CA LEU A 10 26.03 8.02 11.24
C LEU A 10 25.02 7.78 12.36
N ILE A 11 24.06 6.87 12.18
CA ILE A 11 23.03 6.61 13.19
C ILE A 11 23.64 6.02 14.46
N ASN A 12 24.62 5.13 14.34
CA ASN A 12 25.30 4.55 15.50
C ASN A 12 26.11 5.58 16.28
N ASP A 13 26.76 6.53 15.60
CA ASP A 13 27.45 7.65 16.24
C ASP A 13 26.50 8.57 17.01
N LEU A 14 25.23 8.64 16.60
CA LEU A 14 24.19 9.40 17.28
C LEU A 14 23.61 8.69 18.51
N ASP A 15 24.01 7.45 18.82
CA ASP A 15 23.47 6.70 19.95
C ASP A 15 23.61 7.48 21.28
N ARG A 16 22.52 7.50 22.06
CA ARG A 16 22.38 8.23 23.33
C ARG A 16 22.54 9.75 23.26
N GLN A 17 22.78 10.35 22.10
CA GLN A 17 22.76 11.80 21.94
C GLN A 17 21.34 12.36 22.10
N SER A 18 21.23 13.69 22.18
CA SER A 18 19.93 14.36 22.21
C SER A 18 19.14 14.10 20.93
N TYR A 19 17.82 13.96 21.03
CA TYR A 19 16.94 13.65 19.90
C TYR A 19 17.08 14.61 18.71
N LYS A 20 17.39 15.88 18.99
CA LYS A 20 17.63 16.91 17.95
C LYS A 20 18.73 16.50 16.98
N ALA A 21 19.68 15.67 17.41
CA ALA A 21 20.80 15.22 16.60
C ALA A 21 20.37 14.37 15.40
N TYR A 22 19.18 13.73 15.42
CA TYR A 22 18.61 13.08 14.23
C TYR A 22 18.46 14.03 13.03
N LYS A 23 18.46 15.36 13.21
CA LYS A 23 18.41 16.28 12.07
C LYS A 23 19.57 16.07 11.08
N GLN A 24 20.66 15.46 11.53
CA GLN A 24 21.82 15.11 10.70
C GLN A 24 21.52 13.99 9.69
N ILE A 25 20.57 13.09 9.96
CA ILE A 25 20.24 12.00 9.01
C ILE A 25 19.38 12.48 7.84
N GLN A 26 18.91 13.74 7.83
CA GLN A 26 18.11 14.26 6.72
C GLN A 26 18.94 14.29 5.42
N GLY A 27 18.47 13.61 4.38
CA GLY A 27 19.28 13.46 3.16
C GLY A 27 18.79 12.35 2.24
N ARG A 28 19.67 11.95 1.33
CA ARG A 28 19.45 10.88 0.35
C ARG A 28 20.55 9.83 0.49
N TYR A 29 20.17 8.57 0.58
CA TYR A 29 21.08 7.45 0.81
C TYR A 29 20.85 6.38 -0.25
N SER A 30 21.96 5.89 -0.81
CA SER A 30 21.96 4.82 -1.80
C SER A 30 21.87 3.49 -1.09
N PHE A 31 20.82 2.72 -1.35
CA PHE A 31 20.70 1.34 -0.93
C PHE A 31 20.88 0.41 -2.13
N PRO A 32 21.18 -0.87 -1.91
CA PRO A 32 21.09 -1.88 -2.95
C PRO A 32 19.69 -1.91 -3.58
N GLY A 33 19.57 -1.42 -4.82
CA GLY A 33 18.32 -1.46 -5.60
C GLY A 33 17.33 -0.32 -5.32
N PHE A 34 17.60 0.62 -4.42
CA PHE A 34 16.72 1.78 -4.23
C PHE A 34 17.46 2.98 -3.63
N VAL A 35 16.80 4.13 -3.60
CA VAL A 35 17.28 5.32 -2.87
C VAL A 35 16.31 5.63 -1.75
N LEU A 36 16.83 5.74 -0.53
CA LEU A 36 16.10 6.26 0.62
C LEU A 36 16.23 7.78 0.68
N LEU A 37 15.11 8.48 0.85
CA LEU A 37 15.05 9.92 1.02
C LEU A 37 14.41 10.20 2.38
N ILE A 38 15.15 10.87 3.26
CA ILE A 38 14.63 11.36 4.53
C ILE A 38 14.33 12.84 4.33
N ASP A 39 13.09 13.16 3.95
CA ASP A 39 12.70 14.53 3.58
C ASP A 39 12.51 15.42 4.80
N TYR A 40 12.01 14.86 5.90
CA TYR A 40 11.78 15.59 7.14
C TYR A 40 11.99 14.69 8.35
N VAL A 41 12.83 15.15 9.27
CA VAL A 41 13.05 14.50 10.57
C VAL A 41 12.14 15.15 11.63
N GLN A 42 11.42 14.36 12.42
CA GLN A 42 10.59 14.86 13.51
C GLN A 42 11.43 15.55 14.61
N GLY A 43 10.89 16.62 15.20
CA GLY A 43 11.63 17.42 16.19
C GLY A 43 11.70 16.82 17.60
N ASP A 44 10.79 15.90 17.91
CA ASP A 44 10.64 15.25 19.22
C ASP A 44 9.98 13.86 19.03
N PRO A 45 10.25 12.86 19.89
CA PRO A 45 9.69 11.50 19.76
C PRO A 45 8.16 11.40 19.82
N PHE A 46 7.49 12.43 20.36
CA PHE A 46 6.03 12.47 20.48
C PHE A 46 5.35 13.26 19.35
N ALA A 47 6.14 13.88 18.46
CA ALA A 47 5.63 14.69 17.36
C ALA A 47 5.01 13.85 16.23
N SER A 48 4.62 14.53 15.14
CA SER A 48 4.31 13.85 13.89
C SER A 48 5.58 13.15 13.37
N PRO A 49 5.48 11.86 12.98
CA PRO A 49 6.60 11.05 12.48
C PRO A 49 7.41 11.71 11.37
N SER A 50 8.66 11.28 11.24
CA SER A 50 9.55 11.69 10.14
C SER A 50 8.96 11.27 8.80
N ARG A 51 9.08 12.10 7.76
CA ARG A 51 8.59 11.80 6.41
C ARG A 51 9.72 11.28 5.54
N LEU A 52 9.51 10.11 4.97
CA LEU A 52 10.47 9.40 4.16
C LEU A 52 9.86 9.03 2.81
N ARG A 53 10.73 8.84 1.83
CA ARG A 53 10.39 8.23 0.54
C ARG A 53 11.44 7.20 0.18
N VAL A 54 11.00 6.19 -0.56
CA VAL A 54 11.90 5.27 -1.27
C VAL A 54 11.63 5.40 -2.76
N GLN A 55 12.69 5.39 -3.55
CA GLN A 55 12.63 5.38 -5.01
C GLN A 55 13.31 4.11 -5.52
N VAL A 56 12.51 3.21 -6.08
CA VAL A 56 12.96 1.93 -6.65
C VAL A 56 12.91 2.04 -8.17
N PRO A 57 14.03 2.10 -8.89
CA PRO A 57 14.02 2.10 -10.35
C PRO A 57 13.36 0.82 -10.91
N GLN A 58 12.73 0.91 -12.08
CA GLN A 58 12.18 -0.29 -12.74
C GLN A 58 13.30 -1.26 -13.16
N VAL A 59 14.40 -0.72 -13.66
CA VAL A 59 15.58 -1.45 -14.13
C VAL A 59 16.88 -0.83 -13.62
N SER A 60 17.92 -1.63 -13.47
CA SER A 60 19.27 -1.17 -13.19
C SER A 60 19.91 -0.53 -14.41
N GLN A 61 21.06 0.12 -14.24
CA GLN A 61 21.86 0.67 -15.34
C GLN A 61 22.30 -0.40 -16.36
N GLN A 62 22.37 -1.66 -15.93
CA GLN A 62 22.71 -2.82 -16.75
C GLN A 62 21.46 -3.52 -17.35
N GLY A 63 20.28 -2.90 -17.24
CA GLY A 63 19.03 -3.44 -17.79
C GLY A 63 18.39 -4.57 -16.97
N LYS A 64 18.87 -4.85 -15.75
CA LYS A 64 18.29 -5.88 -14.89
C LYS A 64 17.06 -5.33 -14.17
N ALA A 65 15.95 -6.07 -14.17
CA ALA A 65 14.76 -5.69 -13.40
C ALA A 65 15.06 -5.52 -11.90
N ILE A 66 14.61 -4.40 -11.32
CA ILE A 66 14.66 -4.10 -9.89
C ILE A 66 13.23 -4.08 -9.35
N ALA A 67 12.47 -2.99 -9.52
CA ALA A 67 11.03 -3.02 -9.25
C ALA A 67 10.33 -3.96 -10.24
N GLY A 68 10.66 -3.83 -11.54
CA GLY A 68 10.35 -4.82 -12.56
C GLY A 68 8.87 -5.05 -12.83
N PHE A 69 8.02 -4.04 -12.66
CA PHE A 69 6.59 -4.17 -12.96
C PHE A 69 6.37 -4.16 -14.48
N PRO A 70 5.65 -5.15 -15.05
CA PRO A 70 5.30 -5.16 -16.46
C PRO A 70 4.45 -3.93 -16.87
N PRO A 71 4.74 -3.27 -18.01
CA PRO A 71 3.98 -2.11 -18.48
C PRO A 71 2.47 -2.37 -18.62
N GLU A 72 2.04 -3.59 -18.93
CA GLU A 72 0.62 -3.91 -19.03
C GLU A 72 -0.17 -3.68 -17.73
N LEU A 73 0.51 -3.61 -16.58
CA LEU A 73 -0.11 -3.36 -15.28
C LEU A 73 -0.38 -1.87 -15.03
N TYR A 74 0.18 -0.97 -15.83
CA TYR A 74 0.06 0.46 -15.61
C TYR A 74 0.02 1.31 -16.90
N GLN A 75 -0.17 0.67 -18.06
CA GLN A 75 -0.26 1.28 -19.39
C GLN A 75 -1.39 2.31 -19.58
N ASN A 76 -2.41 2.28 -18.72
CA ASN A 76 -3.48 3.28 -18.72
C ASN A 76 -3.79 3.74 -17.29
N ARG A 77 -4.53 4.85 -17.17
CA ARG A 77 -4.80 5.50 -15.89
C ARG A 77 -5.48 4.57 -14.89
N SER A 78 -6.50 3.82 -15.30
CA SER A 78 -7.27 2.95 -14.41
C SER A 78 -6.40 1.81 -13.86
N ARG A 79 -5.56 1.23 -14.72
CA ARG A 79 -4.58 0.20 -14.32
C ARG A 79 -3.48 0.77 -13.43
N ASN A 80 -2.92 1.93 -13.75
CA ASN A 80 -1.88 2.58 -12.94
C ASN A 80 -2.40 2.91 -11.53
N ILE A 81 -3.60 3.48 -11.41
CA ILE A 81 -4.24 3.74 -10.11
C ILE A 81 -4.41 2.44 -9.31
N ALA A 82 -4.87 1.36 -9.96
CA ALA A 82 -5.04 0.07 -9.32
C ALA A 82 -3.71 -0.55 -8.85
N LEU A 83 -2.65 -0.44 -9.64
CA LEU A 83 -1.33 -0.92 -9.25
C LEU A 83 -0.78 -0.13 -8.06
N CYS A 84 -0.90 1.21 -8.08
CA CYS A 84 -0.51 2.07 -6.97
C CYS A 84 -1.28 1.75 -5.67
N ASP A 85 -2.59 1.47 -5.78
CA ASP A 85 -3.42 1.05 -4.64
C ASP A 85 -2.96 -0.32 -4.09
N TYR A 86 -2.77 -1.31 -4.97
CA TYR A 86 -2.27 -2.64 -4.57
C TYR A 86 -0.94 -2.54 -3.83
N LEU A 87 0.02 -1.79 -4.37
CA LEU A 87 1.34 -1.63 -3.76
C LEU A 87 1.27 -0.86 -2.43
N THR A 88 0.36 0.11 -2.30
CA THR A 88 0.12 0.78 -1.01
C THR A 88 -0.35 -0.23 0.04
N ARG A 89 -1.29 -1.13 -0.31
CA ARG A 89 -1.78 -2.18 0.60
C ARG A 89 -0.70 -3.20 0.94
N GLN A 90 0.13 -3.60 -0.03
CA GLN A 90 1.26 -4.50 0.24
C GLN A 90 2.30 -3.85 1.15
N PHE A 91 2.65 -2.58 0.90
CA PHE A 91 3.55 -1.82 1.76
C PHE A 91 3.02 -1.74 3.19
N GLU A 92 1.74 -1.41 3.37
CA GLU A 92 1.10 -1.38 4.69
C GLU A 92 1.15 -2.75 5.38
N GLN A 93 0.80 -3.83 4.67
CA GLN A 93 0.81 -5.17 5.23
C GLN A 93 2.20 -5.54 5.74
N VAL A 94 3.24 -5.36 4.91
CA VAL A 94 4.62 -5.67 5.29
C VAL A 94 5.11 -4.75 6.42
N ALA A 95 4.74 -3.46 6.40
CA ALA A 95 5.05 -2.53 7.50
C ALA A 95 4.45 -2.99 8.84
N ASN A 96 3.23 -3.52 8.81
CA ASN A 96 2.57 -4.05 10.00
C ASN A 96 3.22 -5.35 10.49
N ASP A 97 3.67 -6.21 9.59
CA ASP A 97 4.35 -7.47 9.93
C ASP A 97 5.74 -7.22 10.55
N LEU A 98 6.43 -6.17 10.09
CA LEU A 98 7.73 -5.74 10.61
C LEU A 98 7.63 -4.86 11.86
N ARG A 99 6.40 -4.50 12.28
CA ARG A 99 6.20 -3.54 13.36
C ARG A 99 6.71 -4.09 14.70
N GLY A 100 7.74 -3.45 15.25
CA GLY A 100 8.25 -3.68 16.60
C GLY A 100 8.20 -2.42 17.45
N LYS A 101 7.82 -2.52 18.74
CA LYS A 101 7.90 -1.38 19.66
C LYS A 101 9.36 -1.13 20.04
N ARG A 102 9.96 -0.04 19.57
CA ARG A 102 11.40 0.26 19.75
C ARG A 102 11.66 1.49 20.63
N GLY A 103 11.03 1.54 21.80
CA GLY A 103 11.22 2.63 22.78
C GLY A 103 9.94 3.40 23.10
N SER A 104 10.05 4.73 23.21
CA SER A 104 8.99 5.63 23.68
C SER A 104 8.16 6.22 22.54
N GLY A 105 6.91 6.63 22.82
CA GLY A 105 6.07 7.32 21.83
C GLY A 105 5.78 6.47 20.59
N LYS A 106 6.02 7.04 19.41
CA LYS A 106 5.82 6.36 18.10
C LYS A 106 7.05 5.56 17.64
N SER A 107 8.02 5.30 18.52
CA SER A 107 9.26 4.62 18.16
C SER A 107 9.04 3.23 17.54
N GLY A 108 9.62 3.00 16.37
CA GLY A 108 9.46 1.76 15.59
C GLY A 108 8.21 1.72 14.72
N LEU A 109 7.47 2.82 14.61
CA LEU A 109 6.37 2.95 13.65
C LEU A 109 6.94 3.07 12.23
N ILE A 110 6.45 2.24 11.32
CA ILE A 110 6.48 2.48 9.87
C ILE A 110 5.02 2.54 9.42
N ALA A 111 4.60 3.62 8.78
CA ALA A 111 3.22 3.78 8.34
C ALA A 111 3.13 4.51 7.00
N ILE A 112 2.20 4.07 6.17
CA ILE A 112 1.86 4.70 4.88
C ILE A 112 0.43 5.24 4.95
N ALA A 113 0.06 6.16 4.06
CA ALA A 113 -1.32 6.64 3.97
C ALA A 113 -2.22 5.53 3.40
N SER A 114 -2.73 4.67 4.28
CA SER A 114 -3.47 3.47 3.94
C SER A 114 -4.83 3.76 3.30
N PRO A 115 -5.22 2.99 2.27
CA PRO A 115 -6.53 3.13 1.64
C PRO A 115 -7.64 2.42 2.43
N GLY A 116 -8.88 2.90 2.31
CA GLY A 116 -10.06 2.16 2.72
C GLY A 116 -10.39 1.01 1.76
N GLN A 117 -11.67 0.67 1.61
CA GLN A 117 -12.09 -0.31 0.60
C GLN A 117 -12.02 0.26 -0.83
N GLU A 118 -12.06 1.58 -0.95
CA GLU A 118 -12.04 2.31 -2.21
C GLU A 118 -10.64 2.38 -2.81
N VAL A 119 -10.60 2.26 -4.15
CA VAL A 119 -9.39 2.44 -4.96
C VAL A 119 -9.41 3.86 -5.52
N LEU A 120 -8.52 4.71 -5.00
CA LEU A 120 -8.38 6.12 -5.39
C LEU A 120 -6.96 6.40 -5.82
N GLU A 121 -6.82 7.38 -6.71
CA GLU A 121 -5.54 7.99 -7.02
C GLU A 121 -4.99 8.70 -5.78
N ARG A 122 -3.77 8.34 -5.37
CA ARG A 122 -3.12 8.83 -4.15
C ARG A 122 -1.64 9.07 -4.42
N THR A 123 -0.99 9.75 -3.48
CA THR A 123 0.47 10.01 -3.55
C THR A 123 1.29 9.08 -2.65
N SER A 124 0.65 8.11 -2.00
CA SER A 124 1.29 7.12 -1.13
C SER A 124 2.27 6.23 -1.91
N VAL A 125 1.85 5.74 -3.07
CA VAL A 125 2.71 5.01 -4.02
C VAL A 125 2.45 5.57 -5.41
N LEU A 126 3.52 5.74 -6.18
CA LEU A 126 3.51 6.20 -7.56
C LEU A 126 4.31 5.20 -8.41
N VAL A 127 3.76 4.81 -9.56
CA VAL A 127 4.43 3.93 -10.53
C VAL A 127 4.56 4.66 -11.86
N SER A 128 5.76 4.66 -12.43
CA SER A 128 6.06 5.14 -13.77
C SER A 128 6.97 4.16 -14.52
N ASP A 129 7.30 4.49 -15.77
CA ASP A 129 8.24 3.72 -16.59
C ASP A 129 9.66 3.75 -16.03
N GLU A 130 10.01 4.78 -15.26
CA GLU A 130 11.33 4.94 -14.68
C GLU A 130 11.45 4.25 -13.31
N ARG A 131 10.40 4.33 -12.47
CA ARG A 131 10.49 3.92 -11.06
C ARG A 131 9.15 3.70 -10.37
N VAL A 132 9.23 3.04 -9.22
CA VAL A 132 8.23 3.06 -8.15
C VAL A 132 8.71 3.99 -7.05
N GLU A 133 7.85 4.89 -6.59
CA GLU A 133 8.10 5.74 -5.42
C GLU A 133 7.05 5.45 -4.34
N ALA A 134 7.48 5.13 -3.11
CA ALA A 134 6.59 5.04 -1.96
C ALA A 134 6.90 6.13 -0.94
N ARG A 135 5.86 6.77 -0.41
CA ARG A 135 5.91 7.87 0.56
C ARG A 135 5.27 7.44 1.85
N PHE A 136 6.03 7.49 2.93
CA PHE A 136 5.62 6.92 4.21
C PHE A 136 6.23 7.73 5.35
N VAL A 137 5.90 7.34 6.57
CA VAL A 137 6.40 7.98 7.77
C VAL A 137 7.03 6.97 8.71
N VAL A 138 8.06 7.42 9.43
CA VAL A 138 8.81 6.60 10.37
C VAL A 138 8.93 7.30 11.73
N GLY A 139 8.57 6.58 12.79
CA GLY A 139 8.79 7.01 14.15
C GLY A 139 10.19 6.61 14.62
N LEU A 140 11.12 7.56 14.58
CA LEU A 140 12.52 7.34 14.95
C LEU A 140 12.69 6.95 16.44
N PRO A 141 13.40 5.84 16.74
CA PRO A 141 13.60 5.32 18.08
C PRO A 141 14.22 6.28 19.09
N ALA A 142 13.66 6.31 20.30
CA ALA A 142 14.20 7.04 21.44
C ALA A 142 13.77 6.49 22.80
N GLN A 143 14.59 6.75 23.83
CA GLN A 143 14.26 6.59 25.23
C GLN A 143 14.17 7.96 25.89
N GLY A 144 12.97 8.43 26.21
CA GLY A 144 12.77 9.84 26.52
C GLY A 144 13.22 10.70 25.34
N ARG A 145 14.17 11.62 25.54
CA ARG A 145 14.76 12.45 24.48
C ARG A 145 16.16 12.03 24.04
N SER A 146 16.57 10.82 24.41
CA SER A 146 17.86 10.25 24.02
C SER A 146 17.66 9.30 22.85
N ILE A 147 18.51 9.43 21.82
CA ILE A 147 18.48 8.59 20.63
C ILE A 147 18.80 7.13 21.01
N LEU A 148 18.04 6.21 20.43
CA LEU A 148 18.30 4.77 20.47
C LEU A 148 18.93 4.37 19.12
N GLY A 149 20.23 4.61 18.98
CA GLY A 149 20.94 4.56 17.69
C GLY A 149 20.90 3.17 17.07
N ARG A 150 21.20 2.12 17.85
CA ARG A 150 21.16 0.74 17.35
C ARG A 150 19.79 0.35 16.80
N GLN A 151 18.72 0.64 17.55
CA GLN A 151 17.35 0.35 17.12
C GLN A 151 16.94 1.17 15.89
N ALA A 152 17.47 2.38 15.75
CA ALA A 152 17.23 3.25 14.62
C ALA A 152 17.99 2.80 13.37
N ALA A 153 19.20 2.26 13.53
CA ALA A 153 19.97 1.66 12.45
C ALA A 153 19.26 0.41 11.94
N GLU A 154 18.83 -0.50 12.83
CA GLU A 154 17.99 -1.65 12.48
C GLU A 154 16.71 -1.21 11.75
N LEU A 155 16.07 -0.12 12.19
CA LEU A 155 14.82 0.37 11.58
C LEU A 155 15.04 0.94 10.18
N LEU A 156 16.05 1.80 10.03
CA LEU A 156 16.26 2.57 8.81
C LEU A 156 17.07 1.80 7.75
N CYS A 157 17.95 0.91 8.17
CA CYS A 157 18.85 0.18 7.28
C CYS A 157 18.34 -1.23 6.99
N ASP A 158 17.84 -1.94 7.99
CA ASP A 158 17.43 -3.35 7.82
C ASP A 158 15.94 -3.49 7.51
N ASP A 159 15.06 -2.99 8.39
CA ASP A 159 13.61 -3.18 8.22
C ASP A 159 13.08 -2.48 6.97
N ILE A 160 13.54 -1.26 6.67
CA ILE A 160 13.12 -0.54 5.46
C ILE A 160 13.61 -1.26 4.20
N ALA A 161 14.82 -1.82 4.20
CA ALA A 161 15.32 -2.57 3.06
C ALA A 161 14.49 -3.85 2.83
N ASP A 162 14.23 -4.62 3.88
CA ASP A 162 13.39 -5.83 3.83
C ASP A 162 11.95 -5.49 3.40
N LEU A 163 11.42 -4.38 3.91
CA LEU A 163 10.11 -3.87 3.53
C LEU A 163 10.03 -3.53 2.04
N VAL A 164 11.01 -2.79 1.52
CA VAL A 164 11.10 -2.41 0.11
C VAL A 164 11.20 -3.65 -0.77
N GLU A 165 12.05 -4.61 -0.40
CA GLU A 165 12.22 -5.84 -1.15
C GLU A 165 10.93 -6.68 -1.19
N LYS A 166 10.21 -6.80 -0.07
CA LYS A 166 8.97 -7.59 -0.01
C LYS A 166 7.78 -6.90 -0.68
N ALA A 167 7.68 -5.57 -0.59
CA ALA A 167 6.48 -4.84 -1.01
C ALA A 167 6.58 -4.21 -2.41
N LEU A 168 7.78 -3.86 -2.89
CA LEU A 168 7.95 -3.03 -4.09
C LEU A 168 8.71 -3.73 -5.23
N PHE A 169 9.10 -5.00 -5.07
CA PHE A 169 9.79 -5.76 -6.12
C PHE A 169 8.82 -6.79 -6.70
N TYR A 170 8.47 -6.65 -7.97
CA TYR A 170 7.46 -7.48 -8.63
C TYR A 170 7.72 -8.98 -8.48
N ARG A 171 9.00 -9.40 -8.56
CA ARG A 171 9.43 -10.79 -8.40
C ARG A 171 9.06 -11.43 -7.05
N ASN A 172 8.87 -10.60 -6.02
CA ASN A 172 8.54 -11.03 -4.66
C ASN A 172 7.03 -10.96 -4.37
N LEU A 173 6.24 -10.44 -5.31
CA LEU A 173 4.80 -10.28 -5.17
C LEU A 173 4.02 -11.36 -5.92
N ASN A 174 2.77 -11.56 -5.52
CA ASN A 174 1.88 -12.49 -6.20
C ASN A 174 1.36 -11.86 -7.50
N ALA A 175 2.02 -12.17 -8.62
CA ALA A 175 1.64 -11.70 -9.96
C ALA A 175 0.16 -11.93 -10.32
N ARG A 176 -0.42 -13.07 -9.90
CA ARG A 176 -1.84 -13.37 -10.15
C ARG A 176 -2.76 -12.47 -9.34
N ALA A 177 -2.41 -12.19 -8.09
CA ALA A 177 -3.17 -11.29 -7.23
C ALA A 177 -3.13 -9.84 -7.74
N ILE A 178 -1.94 -9.37 -8.17
CA ILE A 178 -1.79 -8.05 -8.80
C ILE A 178 -2.67 -7.95 -10.04
N LYS A 179 -2.52 -8.90 -10.96
CA LYS A 179 -3.28 -8.93 -12.22
C LYS A 179 -4.77 -8.85 -11.95
N ARG A 180 -5.29 -9.70 -11.05
CA ARG A 180 -6.70 -9.71 -10.67
C ARG A 180 -7.16 -8.36 -10.09
N HIS A 181 -6.36 -7.74 -9.23
CA HIS A 181 -6.69 -6.43 -8.66
C HIS A 181 -6.77 -5.35 -9.75
N VAL A 182 -5.75 -5.27 -10.60
CA VAL A 182 -5.67 -4.32 -11.72
C VAL A 182 -6.84 -4.47 -12.69
N GLU A 183 -7.12 -5.70 -13.13
CA GLU A 183 -8.19 -6.00 -14.07
C GLU A 183 -9.58 -5.72 -13.48
N THR A 184 -9.79 -5.98 -12.18
CA THR A 184 -11.06 -5.70 -11.50
C THR A 184 -11.35 -4.20 -11.45
N VAL A 185 -10.33 -3.38 -11.17
CA VAL A 185 -10.47 -1.92 -11.11
C VAL A 185 -10.69 -1.34 -12.50
N GLU A 186 -9.96 -1.82 -13.50
CA GLU A 186 -10.18 -1.40 -14.90
C GLU A 186 -11.59 -1.77 -15.39
N ASP A 187 -12.05 -2.98 -15.10
CA ASP A 187 -13.42 -3.40 -15.42
C ASP A 187 -14.46 -2.50 -14.76
N SER A 188 -14.27 -2.15 -13.49
CA SER A 188 -15.17 -1.24 -12.75
C SER A 188 -15.19 0.18 -13.35
N ASP A 189 -14.02 0.68 -13.74
CA ASP A 189 -13.90 1.99 -14.36
C ASP A 189 -14.52 2.04 -15.76
N TRP A 190 -14.24 1.02 -16.57
CA TRP A 190 -14.85 0.87 -17.88
C TRP A 190 -16.38 0.82 -17.80
N LEU A 191 -16.94 0.06 -16.85
CA LEU A 191 -18.39 -0.02 -16.66
C LEU A 191 -19.02 1.34 -16.33
N ARG A 192 -18.39 2.13 -15.46
CA ARG A 192 -18.86 3.48 -15.14
C ARG A 192 -18.90 4.37 -16.39
N GLN A 193 -17.93 4.22 -17.29
CA GLN A 193 -17.89 4.98 -18.56
C GLN A 193 -18.99 4.56 -19.54
N GLN A 194 -19.51 3.32 -19.45
CA GLN A 194 -20.57 2.85 -20.35
C GLN A 194 -21.99 3.31 -19.95
N LEU A 195 -22.19 3.81 -18.73
CA LEU A 195 -23.51 4.13 -18.19
C LEU A 195 -24.31 5.09 -19.09
N THR A 196 -23.71 6.23 -19.45
CA THR A 196 -24.38 7.25 -20.28
C THR A 196 -24.77 6.71 -21.66
N ALA A 197 -23.90 5.93 -22.30
CA ALA A 197 -24.16 5.36 -23.62
C ALA A 197 -25.32 4.34 -23.61
N GLN A 198 -25.61 3.77 -22.44
CA GLN A 198 -26.72 2.83 -22.23
C GLN A 198 -27.96 3.48 -21.59
N ASN A 199 -28.00 4.81 -21.46
CA ASN A 199 -29.06 5.55 -20.78
C ASN A 199 -29.28 5.10 -19.31
N LEU A 200 -28.21 4.69 -18.64
CA LEU A 200 -28.24 4.28 -17.24
C LEU A 200 -27.55 5.33 -16.35
N VAL A 201 -27.95 5.39 -15.08
CA VAL A 201 -27.31 6.25 -14.06
C VAL A 201 -26.56 5.45 -13.01
N ALA A 202 -26.83 4.14 -12.91
CA ALA A 202 -26.20 3.23 -11.97
C ALA A 202 -26.24 1.80 -12.52
N PHE A 203 -25.50 0.89 -11.89
CA PHE A 203 -25.71 -0.54 -12.07
C PHE A 203 -25.42 -1.27 -10.76
N VAL A 204 -26.05 -2.43 -10.54
CA VAL A 204 -25.74 -3.32 -9.42
C VAL A 204 -25.54 -4.74 -9.95
N PRO A 205 -24.32 -5.31 -9.88
CA PRO A 205 -24.06 -6.65 -10.40
C PRO A 205 -24.78 -7.71 -9.57
N ASN A 206 -25.29 -8.75 -10.24
CA ASN A 206 -25.80 -9.93 -9.55
C ASN A 206 -24.69 -10.54 -8.69
N GLY A 207 -25.06 -11.00 -7.50
CA GLY A 207 -24.13 -11.53 -6.49
C GLY A 207 -23.45 -10.45 -5.64
N ALA A 208 -23.74 -9.17 -5.82
CA ALA A 208 -23.18 -8.12 -4.97
C ALA A 208 -23.60 -8.30 -3.50
N ILE A 209 -22.63 -8.14 -2.59
CA ILE A 209 -22.87 -8.08 -1.15
C ILE A 209 -22.91 -6.61 -0.74
N LEU A 210 -24.12 -6.07 -0.61
CA LEU A 210 -24.36 -4.67 -0.26
C LEU A 210 -24.32 -4.39 1.26
N PRO A 211 -24.83 -5.28 2.13
CA PRO A 211 -24.75 -5.07 3.57
C PRO A 211 -23.32 -4.95 4.07
N ARG A 212 -23.08 -4.00 4.98
CA ARG A 212 -21.78 -3.79 5.63
C ARG A 212 -21.68 -4.64 6.88
N GLU A 213 -20.45 -4.90 7.30
CA GLU A 213 -20.16 -5.68 8.50
C GLU A 213 -20.74 -5.04 9.76
N SER A 214 -20.63 -3.71 9.91
CA SER A 214 -21.21 -2.96 11.01
C SER A 214 -21.28 -1.46 10.67
N GLY A 215 -21.88 -0.64 11.54
CA GLY A 215 -21.94 0.82 11.36
C GLY A 215 -20.58 1.54 11.45
N VAL A 216 -19.51 0.85 11.82
CA VAL A 216 -18.15 1.41 11.95
C VAL A 216 -17.12 0.70 11.06
N SER A 217 -17.54 -0.26 10.24
CA SER A 217 -16.67 -1.05 9.35
C SER A 217 -17.20 -1.02 7.92
N ASP A 218 -16.37 -0.54 7.02
CA ASP A 218 -16.62 -0.59 5.58
C ASP A 218 -16.33 -1.97 4.97
N LYS A 219 -16.19 -3.04 5.74
CA LYS A 219 -16.09 -4.37 5.13
C LYS A 219 -17.48 -4.90 4.73
N PRO A 220 -17.60 -5.75 3.69
CA PRO A 220 -18.85 -6.42 3.41
C PRO A 220 -19.23 -7.36 4.57
N LEU A 221 -20.52 -7.54 4.82
CA LEU A 221 -21.01 -8.49 5.81
C LEU A 221 -20.47 -9.90 5.49
N GLY A 222 -19.90 -10.56 6.50
CA GLY A 222 -19.29 -11.88 6.35
C GLY A 222 -17.82 -11.88 5.89
N ALA A 223 -17.17 -10.72 5.72
CA ALA A 223 -15.75 -10.63 5.37
C ALA A 223 -14.81 -11.35 6.37
N ASN A 224 -15.16 -11.35 7.66
CA ASN A 224 -14.38 -11.98 8.73
C ASN A 224 -14.84 -13.42 9.07
N ALA A 225 -15.76 -14.01 8.29
CA ALA A 225 -16.29 -15.36 8.55
C ALA A 225 -15.32 -16.53 8.25
N GLY A 226 -14.04 -16.23 8.01
CA GLY A 226 -12.96 -17.19 7.84
C GLY A 226 -12.12 -17.43 9.11
N ASP A 227 -12.23 -16.58 10.13
CA ASP A 227 -11.43 -16.68 11.34
C ASP A 227 -12.33 -17.04 12.53
N ASN A 228 -11.96 -18.07 13.28
CA ASN A 228 -12.62 -18.74 14.41
C ASN A 228 -13.34 -17.84 15.44
N VAL A 229 -14.42 -17.14 15.05
CA VAL A 229 -15.28 -16.38 15.97
C VAL A 229 -16.61 -17.14 16.14
N LYS A 230 -16.84 -17.67 17.34
CA LYS A 230 -18.12 -18.31 17.73
C LYS A 230 -19.26 -17.32 17.51
N GLY A 231 -20.24 -17.68 16.68
CA GLY A 231 -21.40 -16.84 16.32
C GLY A 231 -21.39 -16.28 14.89
N VAL A 232 -20.29 -16.45 14.14
CA VAL A 232 -20.15 -15.88 12.76
C VAL A 232 -20.59 -16.84 11.65
N LYS A 233 -20.76 -18.13 11.95
CA LYS A 233 -21.24 -19.13 10.98
C LYS A 233 -22.67 -18.78 10.50
N ASP A 234 -23.53 -18.35 11.41
CA ASP A 234 -24.91 -17.96 11.11
C ASP A 234 -25.01 -16.64 10.32
N LEU A 235 -24.03 -15.75 10.47
CA LEU A 235 -23.99 -14.45 9.76
C LEU A 235 -23.63 -14.61 8.28
N LYS A 236 -22.72 -15.53 7.93
CA LYS A 236 -22.36 -15.79 6.52
C LYS A 236 -23.53 -16.40 5.74
N ASP A 237 -24.28 -17.29 6.38
CA ASP A 237 -25.47 -17.92 5.80
C ASP A 237 -26.68 -16.96 5.71
N SER A 238 -26.65 -15.84 6.45
CA SER A 238 -27.69 -14.80 6.41
C SER A 238 -27.50 -13.74 5.31
N VAL A 239 -26.33 -13.71 4.65
CA VAL A 239 -26.06 -12.73 3.60
C VAL A 239 -26.84 -13.10 2.34
N VAL A 240 -27.82 -12.28 1.98
CA VAL A 240 -28.56 -12.41 0.71
C VAL A 240 -27.84 -11.61 -0.37
N PRO A 241 -27.24 -12.25 -1.38
CA PRO A 241 -26.62 -11.54 -2.49
C PRO A 241 -27.69 -10.83 -3.33
N PHE A 242 -27.34 -9.68 -3.89
CA PHE A 242 -28.25 -8.96 -4.77
C PHE A 242 -28.56 -9.78 -6.04
N GLN A 243 -29.84 -9.81 -6.41
CA GLN A 243 -30.30 -10.41 -7.66
C GLN A 243 -31.23 -9.42 -8.38
N SER A 244 -30.96 -9.21 -9.66
CA SER A 244 -31.70 -8.26 -10.49
C SER A 244 -33.09 -8.78 -10.82
N PRO A 245 -34.12 -7.92 -10.80
CA PRO A 245 -35.39 -8.24 -11.44
C PRO A 245 -35.20 -8.41 -12.94
N LYS A 246 -35.81 -9.44 -13.54
CA LYS A 246 -35.69 -9.74 -14.98
C LYS A 246 -36.02 -8.54 -15.89
N SER A 247 -36.94 -7.67 -15.47
CA SER A 247 -37.36 -6.49 -16.22
C SER A 247 -36.32 -5.37 -16.28
N LEU A 248 -35.33 -5.39 -15.38
CA LEU A 248 -34.25 -4.40 -15.28
C LEU A 248 -32.87 -5.03 -15.51
N GLU A 249 -32.83 -6.27 -16.00
CA GLU A 249 -31.58 -6.98 -16.21
C GLU A 249 -30.94 -6.55 -17.54
N VAL A 250 -29.70 -6.06 -17.44
CA VAL A 250 -28.86 -5.70 -18.57
C VAL A 250 -27.53 -6.44 -18.48
N SER A 251 -26.76 -6.44 -19.57
CA SER A 251 -25.43 -7.06 -19.59
C SER A 251 -24.43 -6.22 -20.35
N PHE A 252 -23.20 -6.19 -19.86
CA PHE A 252 -22.07 -5.53 -20.49
C PHE A 252 -20.91 -6.53 -20.60
N ASN A 253 -20.19 -6.47 -21.72
CA ASN A 253 -18.99 -7.25 -21.91
C ASN A 253 -17.76 -6.45 -21.47
N ARG A 254 -17.23 -6.77 -20.29
CA ARG A 254 -16.09 -6.06 -19.70
C ARG A 254 -14.78 -6.48 -20.38
N PRO A 255 -13.77 -5.58 -20.45
CA PRO A 255 -12.52 -5.86 -21.15
C PRO A 255 -11.75 -7.05 -20.58
N ASN A 256 -11.81 -7.31 -19.27
CA ASN A 256 -11.03 -8.38 -18.66
C ASN A 256 -11.87 -9.61 -18.27
N ALA A 257 -12.89 -9.43 -17.43
CA ALA A 257 -13.66 -10.55 -16.88
C ALA A 257 -14.99 -10.81 -17.62
N GLY A 258 -15.13 -10.30 -18.85
CA GLY A 258 -16.23 -10.62 -19.76
C GLY A 258 -17.61 -10.18 -19.29
N SER A 259 -18.65 -10.91 -19.75
CA SER A 259 -20.05 -10.58 -19.52
C SER A 259 -20.49 -10.80 -18.07
N VAL A 260 -21.27 -9.86 -17.52
CA VAL A 260 -21.91 -9.99 -16.20
C VAL A 260 -23.36 -9.52 -16.26
N PRO A 261 -24.35 -10.35 -15.87
CA PRO A 261 -25.73 -9.94 -15.70
C PRO A 261 -25.91 -9.05 -14.47
N ARG A 262 -26.71 -7.99 -14.60
CA ARG A 262 -26.84 -6.94 -13.56
C ARG A 262 -28.12 -6.15 -13.71
N MET A 263 -28.47 -5.39 -12.68
CA MET A 263 -29.53 -4.40 -12.74
C MET A 263 -28.93 -3.13 -13.34
N GLY A 264 -29.60 -2.58 -14.34
CA GLY A 264 -29.24 -1.33 -15.01
C GLY A 264 -30.35 -0.31 -14.91
#